data_AF-W4PXV6-F1
#
_entry.id   AF-W4PXV6-F1
#
_cell.length_a   1.000
_cell.length_b   1.000
_cell.length_c   1.000
_cell.angle_alpha   90.00
_cell.angle_beta   90.00
_cell.angle_gamma   90.00
#
_symmetry.space_group_name_H-M   'P 1'
#
loop_
_entity.id
_entity.type
_entity.pdbx_description
1 polymer ?
#
loop_
_entity_poly.entity_id
_entity_poly.type
_entity_poly.pdbx_seq_one_letter_code
_entity_poly.pdbx_strand_id
1 'polypeptide(L)' 'MVTFVFIINVGLMLLLMAVFDSVIYERGFFQSLFDIYPFELGTRRTIVSSVAVLGFIIAVYIDYKDRKKSTNQQTSE' A
#
# COMPACT_ATOMS: atom_id res chain seq x y z
N MET A 1 7.73 -12.96 -3.19
CA MET A 1 6.44 -12.53 -2.60
C MET A 1 6.58 -11.13 -1.99
N VAL A 2 7.16 -10.18 -2.72
CA VAL A 2 7.37 -8.82 -2.22
C VAL A 2 6.07 -8.00 -2.31
N THR A 3 5.32 -8.18 -3.40
CA THR A 3 4.03 -7.51 -3.62
C THR A 3 2.99 -7.87 -2.55
N PHE A 4 2.94 -9.12 -2.10
CA PHE A 4 2.00 -9.56 -1.07
C PHE A 4 2.28 -8.88 0.28
N VAL A 5 3.54 -8.84 0.69
CA VAL A 5 3.98 -8.17 1.92
C VAL A 5 3.74 -6.66 1.83
N PHE A 6 3.91 -6.06 0.64
CA PHE A 6 3.59 -4.66 0.40
C PHE A 6 2.10 -4.36 0.60
N ILE A 7 1.21 -5.17 0.02
CA ILE A 7 -0.26 -5.00 0.17
C ILE A 7 -0.68 -5.10 1.64
N ILE A 8 -0.15 -6.08 2.38
CA ILE A 8 -0.46 -6.23 3.81
C ILE A 8 0.00 -5.01 4.61
N ASN A 9 1.21 -4.50 4.37
CA ASN A 9 1.71 -3.32 5.05
C ASN A 9 0.86 -2.08 4.77
N VAL A 10 0.47 -1.86 3.51
CA VAL A 10 -0.41 -0.74 3.14
C VAL A 10 -1.77 -0.89 3.82
N GLY A 11 -2.35 -2.10 3.85
CA GLY A 11 -3.62 -2.37 4.53
C GLY A 11 -3.55 -2.11 6.04
N LEU A 12 -2.48 -2.55 6.71
CA LEU A 12 -2.27 -2.31 8.14
C LEU A 12 -2.09 -0.82 8.44
N MET A 13 -1.36 -0.09 7.61
CA MET A 13 -1.21 1.36 7.77
C MET A 13 -2.56 2.09 7.64
N LEU A 14 -3.40 1.71 6.67
CA LEU A 14 -4.73 2.29 6.51
C LEU A 14 -5.63 2.00 7.71
N LEU A 15 -5.59 0.79 8.24
CA LEU A 15 -6.34 0.43 9.45
C LEU A 15 -5.87 1.25 10.65
N LEU A 16 -4.56 1.38 10.85
CA LEU A 16 -3.99 2.19 11.93
C LEU A 16 -4.44 3.65 11.81
N MET A 17 -4.43 4.19 10.59
CA MET A 17 -4.85 5.55 10.29
C MET A 17 -6.35 5.74 10.58
N ALA A 18 -7.20 4.78 10.22
CA ALA A 18 -8.63 4.81 10.53
C ALA A 18 -8.88 4.75 12.05
N VAL A 19 -8.10 3.96 12.80
CA VAL A 19 -8.16 3.95 14.27
C VAL A 19 -7.78 5.31 14.83
N PHE A 20 -6.65 5.89 14.41
CA PHE A 20 -6.24 7.22 14.86
C PHE A 20 -7.28 8.29 14.53
N ASP A 21 -7.83 8.30 13.32
CA ASP A 21 -8.86 9.27 12.92
C ASP A 21 -10.14 9.08 13.75
N SER A 22 -10.52 7.84 14.07
CA SER A 22 -11.69 7.58 14.94
C SER A 22 -11.49 8.04 16.38
N VAL A 23 -10.27 7.91 16.93
CA VAL A 23 -9.94 8.32 18.30
C VAL A 23 -9.79 9.83 18.40
N ILE A 24 -9.17 10.47 17.41
CA ILE A 24 -8.87 11.91 17.44
C ILE A 24 -10.12 12.75 17.11
N TYR A 25 -10.94 12.31 16.16
CA TYR A 25 -12.09 13.08 15.67
C TYR A 25 -13.44 12.61 16.22
N GLU A 26 -13.45 11.61 17.13
CA GLU A 26 -14.66 10.96 17.68
C GLU A 26 -15.68 10.52 16.61
N ARG A 27 -15.19 10.26 15.39
CA ARG A 27 -16.01 9.79 14.27
C ARG A 27 -16.10 8.27 14.30
N GLY A 28 -17.24 7.74 13.86
CA GLY A 28 -17.42 6.30 13.73
C GLY A 28 -16.34 5.69 12.83
N PHE A 29 -15.78 4.55 13.24
CA PHE A 29 -14.66 3.89 12.55
C PHE A 29 -14.88 3.71 11.04
N PHE A 30 -16.08 3.29 10.64
CA PHE A 30 -16.45 3.15 9.23
C PHE A 30 -16.50 4.49 8.49
N GLN A 31 -16.95 5.55 9.16
CA GLN A 31 -17.00 6.89 8.58
C GLN A 31 -15.58 7.45 8.37
N SER A 32 -14.67 7.23 9.32
CA SER A 32 -13.24 7.55 9.16
C SER A 32 -12.61 6.76 8.01
N LEU A 33 -13.00 5.51 7.79
CA LEU A 33 -12.49 4.70 6.68
C LEU A 33 -12.91 5.24 5.30
N PHE A 34 -14.17 5.71 5.17
CA PHE A 34 -14.65 6.34 3.94
C PHE A 34 -14.08 7.75 3.76
N ASP A 35 -13.86 8.50 4.84
CA ASP A 35 -13.26 9.84 4.85
C ASP A 35 -11.75 9.83 4.61
N ILE A 36 -11.07 8.68 4.59
CA ILE A 36 -9.68 8.57 4.13
C ILE A 36 -9.60 8.68 2.59
N TYR A 37 -10.69 8.39 1.88
CA TYR A 37 -10.71 8.32 0.42
C TYR A 37 -10.91 9.63 -0.37
N PRO A 38 -11.52 10.73 0.14
CA PRO A 38 -11.57 11.96 -0.62
C PRO A 38 -10.15 12.49 -0.81
N PHE A 39 -9.65 12.31 -2.04
CA PHE A 39 -8.41 12.86 -2.56
C PHE A 39 -8.55 14.38 -2.65
N GLU A 40 -8.45 15.06 -1.51
CA GLU A 40 -8.21 16.49 -1.49
C GLU A 40 -6.77 16.75 -1.99
N LEU A 41 -6.67 17.22 -3.24
CA LEU A 41 -5.43 17.61 -3.89
C LEU A 41 -4.67 18.63 -3.01
N GLY A 42 -3.42 18.33 -2.69
CA GLY A 42 -2.54 19.19 -1.88
C GLY A 42 -2.48 18.82 -0.39
N THR A 43 -3.24 17.83 0.07
CA THR A 43 -3.13 17.33 1.44
C THR A 43 -2.06 16.26 1.60
N ARG A 44 -1.63 15.99 2.85
CA ARG A 44 -0.69 14.89 3.19
C ARG A 44 -1.18 13.53 2.67
N ARG A 45 -2.50 13.33 2.56
CA ARG A 45 -3.11 12.09 2.05
C ARG A 45 -2.76 11.84 0.58
N THR A 46 -2.69 12.89 -0.24
CA THR A 46 -2.28 12.80 -1.65
C THR A 46 -0.81 12.36 -1.78
N ILE A 47 0.07 12.87 -0.92
CA ILE A 47 1.50 12.47 -0.92
C ILE A 47 1.64 10.98 -0.55
N VAL A 48 0.97 10.54 0.51
CA VAL A 48 1.03 9.13 0.95
C VAL A 48 0.48 8.19 -0.12
N SER A 49 -0.65 8.54 -0.74
CA SER A 49 -1.25 7.74 -1.81
C SER A 49 -0.37 7.64 -3.07
N SER A 50 0.26 8.73 -3.51
CA SER A 50 1.15 8.72 -4.68
C SER A 50 2.40 7.88 -4.45
N VAL A 51 2.99 7.96 -3.25
CA VAL A 51 4.11 7.10 -2.83
C VAL A 51 3.67 5.63 -2.74
N ALA A 52 2.46 5.35 -2.26
CA ALA A 52 1.92 3.99 -2.21
C ALA A 52 1.75 3.39 -3.63
N VAL A 53 1.28 4.17 -4.60
CA VAL A 53 1.18 3.74 -6.01
C VAL A 53 2.56 3.44 -6.60
N LEU A 54 3.54 4.32 -6.39
CA LEU A 54 4.92 4.08 -6.84
C LEU A 54 5.54 2.85 -6.19
N GLY A 55 5.36 2.69 -4.88
CA GLY A 55 5.83 1.51 -4.14
C GLY A 55 5.21 0.21 -4.66
N PHE A 56 3.93 0.24 -5.02
CA PHE A 56 3.25 -0.91 -5.62
C PHE A 56 3.87 -1.31 -6.96
N ILE A 57 4.11 -0.35 -7.86
CA ILE A 57 4.74 -0.59 -9.16
C ILE A 57 6.13 -1.21 -8.98
N ILE A 58 6.93 -0.69 -8.05
CA ILE A 58 8.26 -1.21 -7.74
C ILE A 58 8.18 -2.63 -7.17
N ALA A 59 7.24 -2.90 -6.25
CA ALA A 59 7.07 -4.22 -5.66
C ALA A 59 6.68 -5.27 -6.71
N VAL A 60 5.80 -4.92 -7.65
CA VAL A 60 5.44 -5.77 -8.80
C VAL A 60 6.65 -6.01 -9.70
N TYR A 61 7.42 -4.96 -9.99
CA TYR A 61 8.63 -5.07 -10.83
C TYR A 61 9.68 -6.00 -10.20
N ILE A 62 9.90 -5.91 -8.88
CA ILE A 62 10.82 -6.78 -8.15
C ILE A 62 10.35 -8.24 -8.20
N ASP A 63 9.07 -8.51 -7.89
CA ASP A 63 8.53 -9.87 -7.91
C ASP A 63 8.58 -10.47 -9.33
N TYR A 64 8.38 -9.65 -10.38
CA TYR A 64 8.54 -10.04 -11.78
C TYR A 64 10.00 -10.35 -12.15
N LYS A 65 10.94 -9.50 -11.72
CA LYS A 65 12.38 -9.70 -11.95
C LYS A 65 12.89 -10.97 -11.27
N ASP A 66 12.46 -11.22 -10.03
CA ASP A 66 12.88 -12.42 -9.27
C ASP A 66 12.33 -13.71 -9.90
N ARG A 67 11.09 -13.68 -10.41
CA ARG A 67 10.53 -14.80 -11.19
C ARG A 67 11.35 -15.09 -12.45
N LYS A 68 11.71 -14.05 -13.21
CA LYS A 68 12.54 -14.20 -14.42
C LYS A 68 13.93 -14.75 -14.12
N LYS A 69 14.54 -14.35 -13.01
CA LYS A 69 15.87 -14.83 -12.59
C LYS A 69 15.85 -16.30 -12.17
N SER A 70 14.78 -16.73 -11.50
CA SER A 70 14.58 -18.12 -11.07
C SER A 70 14.37 -19.07 -12.27
N THR A 71 13.63 -18.64 -13.30
CA THR A 71 13.42 -19.44 -14.53
C THR A 71 14.71 -19.66 -15.33
N ASN A 72 15.58 -18.65 -15.42
CA ASN A 72 16.87 -18.80 -16.13
C ASN A 72 17.86 -19.70 -15.40
N GLN A 73 17.80 -19.78 -14.07
CA GLN A 73 18.65 -20.70 -13.29
C GLN A 73 18.24 -22.17 -13.46
N GLN A 74 16.95 -22.47 -13.60
CA GLN A 74 16.46 -23.83 -13.84
C GLN A 74 16.68 -24.37 -15.26
N THR A 75 16.95 -23.51 -16.25
CA THR A 75 17.19 -23.94 -17.65
C THR A 75 18.67 -24.19 -17.93
N SER A 76 19.55 -23.92 -16.95
CA SER A 76 21.01 -24.04 -17.08
C SER A 76 21.59 -25.24 -16.30
N GLU A 77 20.74 -26.10 -15.74
CA GLU A 77 21.09 -27.42 -15.18
C GLU A 77 20.56 -28.53 -16.10
#